data_AF-A0A544U7M7-F1
#
_entry.id   AF-A0A544U7M7-F1
#
_cell.length_a   1.000
_cell.length_b   1.000
_cell.length_c   1.000
_cell.angle_alpha   90.00
_cell.angle_beta   90.00
_cell.angle_gamma   90.00
#
_symmetry.space_group_name_H-M   'P 1'
#
loop_
_entity.id
_entity.type
_entity.pdbx_description
1 polymer ?
#
loop_
_entity_poly.entity_id
_entity_poly.type
_entity_poly.pdbx_seq_one_letter_code
_entity_poly.pdbx_strand_id
1 'polypeptide(L)' 'MKLTTSEKIKIILGRKNMTVKELADKLGTTRQNLHNKMTRNNFSESDLEKISDALEINYEINFLMGDGEKI' A
#
# COMPACT_ATOMS: atom_id res chain seq x y z
N MET A 1 -11.20 1.44 -15.66
CA MET A 1 -9.90 0.83 -15.33
C MET A 1 -9.81 0.61 -13.83
N LYS A 2 -9.24 -0.51 -13.37
CA LYS A 2 -9.01 -0.78 -11.95
C LYS A 2 -7.65 -0.19 -11.58
N LEU A 3 -7.59 0.58 -10.49
CA LEU A 3 -6.33 1.15 -9.99
C LEU A 3 -5.40 0.03 -9.51
N THR A 4 -4.12 0.14 -9.87
CA THR A 4 -3.03 -0.65 -9.29
C THR A 4 -2.83 -0.30 -7.82
N THR A 5 -2.17 -1.18 -7.07
CA THR A 5 -1.86 -0.93 -5.65
C THR A 5 -0.99 0.31 -5.48
N SER A 6 0.02 0.48 -6.34
CA SER A 6 0.86 1.69 -6.35
C SER A 6 0.08 2.97 -6.60
N GLU A 7 -0.90 2.98 -7.50
CA GLU A 7 -1.74 4.17 -7.73
C GLU A 7 -2.63 4.47 -6.52
N LYS A 8 -3.21 3.45 -5.89
CA LYS A 8 -3.99 3.62 -4.66
C LYS A 8 -3.14 4.26 -3.55
N ILE A 9 -1.92 3.76 -3.33
CA ILE A 9 -0.99 4.31 -2.34
C ILE A 9 -0.68 5.78 -2.66
N LYS A 10 -0.40 6.13 -3.92
CA LYS A 10 -0.16 7.53 -4.34
C LYS A 10 -1.36 8.44 -4.08
N ILE A 11 -2.58 7.97 -4.31
CA ILE A 11 -3.81 8.73 -4.03
C ILE A 11 -3.94 8.97 -2.53
N ILE A 12 -3.68 7.95 -1.70
CA ILE A 12 -3.74 8.07 -0.23
C ILE A 12 -2.69 9.08 0.27
N LEU A 13 -1.46 9.00 -0.25
CA LEU A 13 -0.40 9.95 0.04
C LEU A 13 -0.81 11.40 -0.27
N GLY A 14 -1.39 11.62 -1.46
CA GLY A 14 -1.91 12.94 -1.84
C GLY A 14 -3.02 13.45 -0.90
N ARG A 15 -3.93 12.57 -0.47
CA ARG A 15 -4.99 12.92 0.49
C ARG A 15 -4.47 13.25 1.88
N LYS A 16 -3.36 12.63 2.29
CA LYS A 16 -2.70 12.85 3.58
C LYS A 16 -1.61 13.94 3.53
N ASN A 17 -1.44 14.62 2.39
CA ASN A 17 -0.36 15.59 2.16
C ASN A 17 1.03 15.02 2.53
N MET A 18 1.25 13.73 2.24
CA MET A 18 2.45 12.98 2.59
C MET A 18 3.22 12.63 1.32
N THR A 19 4.54 12.73 1.39
CA THR A 19 5.46 12.39 0.31
C THR A 19 5.86 10.91 0.35
N VAL A 20 6.33 10.39 -0.79
CA VAL A 20 6.93 9.04 -0.85
C VAL A 20 8.16 8.94 0.05
N LYS A 21 8.87 10.05 0.30
CA LYS A 21 10.02 10.07 1.21
C LYS A 21 9.55 9.83 2.66
N GLU A 22 8.55 10.56 3.13
CA GLU A 22 8.02 10.40 4.49
C GLU A 22 7.44 9.00 4.72
N LEU A 23 6.78 8.43 3.72
CA LEU A 23 6.34 7.04 3.80
C LEU A 23 7.53 6.07 3.89
N ALA A 24 8.59 6.28 3.11
CA ALA A 24 9.78 5.45 3.20
C ALA A 24 10.45 5.56 4.59
N ASP A 25 10.53 6.78 5.14
CA ASP A 25 11.07 7.04 6.48
C ASP A 25 10.25 6.31 7.55
N LYS A 26 8.91 6.36 7.49
CA LYS A 26 8.00 5.60 8.38
C LYS A 26 8.15 4.08 8.25
N LEU A 27 8.44 3.59 7.05
CA LEU A 27 8.66 2.16 6.77
C LEU A 27 10.08 1.69 7.10
N GLY A 28 10.97 2.58 7.56
CA GLY A 28 12.37 2.25 7.84
C GLY A 28 13.15 1.82 6.60
N THR A 29 12.79 2.33 5.42
CA THR A 29 13.43 1.99 4.15
C THR A 29 13.85 3.24 3.38
N THR A 30 14.66 3.07 2.34
CA THR A 30 15.08 4.21 1.51
C THR A 30 13.97 4.59 0.52
N ARG A 31 13.87 5.88 0.18
CA ARG A 31 12.98 6.37 -0.88
C ARG A 31 13.17 5.61 -2.19
N GLN A 32 14.41 5.26 -2.56
CA GLN A 32 14.71 4.51 -3.78
C GLN A 32 14.14 3.09 -3.74
N ASN A 33 14.26 2.40 -2.59
CA ASN A 33 13.69 1.06 -2.42
C ASN A 33 12.17 1.08 -2.53
N LEU A 34 11.52 2.04 -1.85
CA LEU A 34 10.08 2.21 -1.95
C LEU A 34 9.65 2.56 -3.37
N HIS A 35 10.36 3.48 -4.05
CA HIS A 35 10.10 3.81 -5.44
C HIS A 35 10.20 2.57 -6.35
N ASN A 36 11.29 1.81 -6.25
CA ASN A 36 11.48 0.58 -7.05
C ASN A 36 10.38 -0.46 -6.79
N LYS A 37 9.85 -0.52 -5.56
CA LYS A 37 8.72 -1.40 -5.22
C LYS A 37 7.41 -0.91 -5.83
N MET A 38 7.15 0.39 -5.76
CA MET A 38 5.99 1.02 -6.39
C MET A 38 6.02 0.87 -7.92
N THR A 39 7.18 0.96 -8.56
CA THR A 39 7.34 0.71 -10.01
C THR A 39 7.07 -0.75 -10.37
N ARG A 40 7.53 -1.71 -9.56
CA ARG A 40 7.29 -3.14 -9.77
C ARG A 40 5.88 -3.58 -9.41
N ASN A 41 5.17 -2.80 -8.60
CA ASN A 41 3.82 -3.07 -8.12
C ASN A 41 3.66 -4.49 -7.52
N ASN A 42 4.68 -4.96 -6.80
CA ASN A 42 4.73 -6.30 -6.20
C ASN A 42 4.79 -6.22 -4.67
N PHE A 43 3.65 -5.91 -4.06
CA PHE A 43 3.52 -5.85 -2.60
C PHE A 43 3.11 -7.21 -2.05
N SER A 44 3.84 -7.67 -1.04
CA SER A 44 3.36 -8.75 -0.18
C SER A 44 2.29 -8.23 0.77
N GLU A 45 1.52 -9.13 1.38
CA GLU A 45 0.57 -8.80 2.44
C GLU A 45 1.22 -8.01 3.58
N SER A 46 2.37 -8.48 4.08
CA SER A 46 3.14 -7.79 5.13
C SER A 46 3.60 -6.38 4.71
N ASP A 47 3.82 -6.13 3.42
CA ASP A 47 4.12 -4.76 2.96
C ASP A 47 2.89 -3.86 3.08
N LEU A 48 1.72 -4.40 2.74
CA LEU A 48 0.48 -3.65 2.73
C LEU A 48 0.01 -3.35 4.16
N GLU A 49 0.20 -4.28 5.09
CA GLU A 49 0.02 -4.04 6.53
C GLU A 49 0.94 -2.91 7.04
N LYS A 50 2.25 -2.98 6.76
CA LYS A 50 3.19 -1.93 7.19
C LYS A 50 2.87 -0.59 6.57
N ILE A 51 2.47 -0.58 5.29
CA ILE A 51 2.06 0.63 4.60
C ILE A 51 0.76 1.17 5.19
N SER A 52 -0.20 0.33 5.53
CA SER A 52 -1.46 0.76 6.14
C SER A 52 -1.24 1.35 7.52
N ASP A 53 -0.38 0.74 8.32
CA ASP A 53 0.01 1.24 9.64
C ASP A 53 0.72 2.59 9.53
N ALA A 54 1.72 2.69 8.64
CA ALA A 54 2.46 3.93 8.39
C ALA A 54 1.56 5.07 7.91
N LEU A 55 0.55 4.72 7.08
CA LEU A 55 -0.44 5.64 6.56
C LEU A 55 -1.60 5.86 7.51
N GLU A 56 -1.71 5.18 8.65
CA GLU A 56 -2.85 5.24 9.57
C GLU A 56 -4.19 5.04 8.82
N ILE A 57 -4.30 3.90 8.13
CA ILE A 57 -5.50 3.46 7.44
C ILE A 57 -5.76 2.00 7.76
N ASN A 58 -7.02 1.56 7.60
CA ASN A 58 -7.35 0.15 7.65
C ASN A 58 -7.07 -0.49 6.29
N TYR A 59 -6.48 -1.68 6.31
CA TYR A 59 -6.28 -2.53 5.15
C TYR A 59 -6.92 -3.89 5.41
N GLU A 60 -7.71 -4.35 4.44
CA GLU A 60 -8.43 -5.63 4.52
C GLU A 60 -8.16 -6.43 3.25
N ILE A 61 -7.76 -7.70 3.42
CA ILE A 61 -7.75 -8.71 2.37
C ILE A 61 -8.95 -9.61 2.62
N ASN A 62 -9.65 -9.99 1.55
CA ASN A 62 -10.74 -10.94 1.63
C ASN A 62 -10.59 -11.95 0.48
N PHE A 63 -10.67 -13.24 0.80
CA PHE A 63 -10.93 -14.30 -0.16
C PHE A 63 -12.44 -14.45 -0.30
N LEU A 64 -12.94 -14.47 -1.54
CA LEU A 64 -14.36 -14.69 -1.82
C LEU A 64 -14.55 -16.14 -2.27
N MET A 65 -15.24 -16.93 -1.47
CA MET A 65 -15.68 -18.28 -1.84
C MET A 65 -16.77 -18.21 -2.91
N GLY A 66 -16.96 -19.31 -3.64
CA GLY A 66 -17.94 -19.40 -4.73
C GLY A 66 -19.40 -19.23 -4.29
N ASP A 67 -19.67 -19.40 -3.01
CA ASP A 67 -20.98 -19.20 -2.35
C ASP A 67 -21.18 -17.79 -1.80
N GLY A 68 -20.17 -16.92 -1.91
CA GLY A 68 -20.21 -15.53 -1.43
C GLY A 68 -19.68 -15.33 -0.01
N GLU A 69 -19.21 -16.38 0.67
CA GLU A 69 -18.50 -16.23 1.95
C GLU A 69 -17.18 -15.45 1.77
N LYS A 70 -16.86 -14.59 2.74
CA LYS A 70 -15.59 -13.85 2.79
C LYS A 70 -14.73 -14.37 3.93
N ILE A 71 -13.49 -14.73 3.61
CA ILE A 71 -12.44 -15.17 4.56
C ILE A 71 -11.32 -14.13 4.59
#